data_AF-A0A7W0V173-F1
#
_entry.id   AF-A0A7W0V173-F1
#
_cell.length_a   1.000
_cell.length_b   1.000
_cell.length_c   1.000
_cell.angle_alpha   90.00
_cell.angle_beta   90.00
_cell.angle_gamma   90.00
#
_symmetry.space_group_name_H-M   'P 1'
#
loop_
_entity.id
_entity.type
_entity.pdbx_description
1 polymer ?
#
loop_
_entity_poly.entity_id
_entity_poly.type
_entity_poly.pdbx_seq_one_letter_code
_entity_poly.pdbx_strand_id
1 'polypeptide(L)'
;MHAQTLSNQIGNASSSNSQSKATPAANGNQHSGVRTVTIVEINQLVAEVEGAFNEFVAERSLFESADKIHQHLLAAIYLTRADAALVGAQDVSTGVRDRLQKVTSHLAMSEDLMLYRSITASTASSAQANNVRSDTVGSASARSSASFAPVLTRASLGTIQSGSTQNVLTAQTSVYAPGVDGALPYELAGVSVTIGGRAAAVLSVSPSLITFYVPAELMPGEAEVVVTSQDGYVSRGATTIAAIAPGLFAASGDGAGEGTIMNAATYARGTFEVTTSEALEGDKRTRLMMFASGISTAAANWDATNDVRTDGSTVANLAESIVVEARTRDGRVFRLPVEYAGTQGRLTGLDQINFVLIPELQGAGNVELTLIAGNYQSNNVGITVR
;
A
#
# COMPACT_ATOMS: atom_id res chain seq x y z
N MET A 1 35.10 10.47 -5.03
CA MET A 1 35.75 10.17 -3.74
C MET A 1 34.73 9.79 -2.65
N HIS A 2 33.65 10.58 -2.45
CA HIS A 2 32.59 10.27 -1.47
C HIS A 2 31.78 9.01 -1.85
N ALA A 3 31.32 8.89 -3.10
CA ALA A 3 30.58 7.72 -3.61
C ALA A 3 31.36 6.39 -3.52
N GLN A 4 32.68 6.43 -3.70
CA GLN A 4 33.56 5.26 -3.59
C GLN A 4 33.68 4.78 -2.13
N THR A 5 33.75 5.74 -1.19
CA THR A 5 33.80 5.45 0.26
C THR A 5 32.49 4.81 0.73
N LEU A 6 31.36 5.39 0.29
CA LEU A 6 30.00 4.86 0.46
C LEU A 6 29.83 3.45 -0.12
N SER A 7 30.23 3.25 -1.38
CA SER A 7 30.16 1.95 -2.07
C SER A 7 30.93 0.87 -1.30
N ASN A 8 32.11 1.20 -0.78
CA ASN A 8 32.92 0.29 0.04
C ASN A 8 32.29 0.01 1.42
N GLN A 9 31.68 1.01 2.06
CA GLN A 9 30.96 0.84 3.34
C GLN A 9 29.74 -0.08 3.19
N ILE A 10 28.97 0.07 2.11
CA ILE A 10 27.81 -0.78 1.80
C ILE A 10 28.25 -2.20 1.39
N GLY A 11 29.34 -2.33 0.63
CA GLY A 11 29.96 -3.62 0.29
C GLY A 11 30.37 -4.42 1.53
N ASN A 12 30.90 -3.75 2.56
CA ASN A 12 31.24 -4.38 3.84
C ASN A 12 29.99 -4.77 4.67
N ALA A 13 28.93 -3.97 4.63
CA ALA A 13 27.66 -4.29 5.28
C ALA A 13 26.96 -5.51 4.63
N SER A 14 26.92 -5.56 3.29
CA SER A 14 26.29 -6.64 2.52
C SER A 14 27.08 -7.97 2.57
N SER A 15 28.41 -7.93 2.64
CA SER A 15 29.28 -9.11 2.73
C SER A 15 29.34 -9.76 4.11
N SER A 16 29.14 -9.00 5.20
CA SER A 16 29.10 -9.53 6.58
C SER A 16 27.90 -10.48 6.87
N ASN A 17 27.01 -10.62 5.90
CA ASN A 17 25.77 -11.38 5.97
C ASN A 17 25.77 -12.58 4.99
N SER A 18 26.95 -13.02 4.50
CA SER A 18 27.10 -13.94 3.34
C SER A 18 27.37 -15.42 3.65
N GLN A 19 27.45 -15.87 4.91
CA GLN A 19 27.67 -17.29 5.21
C GLN A 19 26.38 -18.06 5.51
N SER A 20 25.63 -18.46 4.47
CA SER A 20 24.84 -19.70 4.53
C SER A 20 24.55 -20.26 3.13
N LYS A 21 25.56 -20.81 2.47
CA LYS A 21 25.34 -21.80 1.41
C LYS A 21 26.46 -22.83 1.40
N ALA A 22 26.44 -23.71 2.40
CA ALA A 22 27.18 -24.96 2.37
C ALA A 22 26.31 -26.06 3.02
N THR A 23 26.21 -27.18 2.31
CA THR A 23 25.51 -28.42 2.65
C THR A 23 25.96 -29.01 4.00
N PRO A 24 25.14 -29.88 4.65
CA PRO A 24 25.39 -30.33 6.01
C PRO A 24 26.48 -31.40 6.04
N ALA A 25 27.61 -31.11 6.68
CA ALA A 25 28.54 -32.11 7.17
C ALA A 25 28.84 -31.83 8.65
N ALA A 26 28.85 -32.90 9.43
CA ALA A 26 28.68 -32.94 10.88
C ALA A 26 29.83 -32.33 11.70
N ASN A 27 29.45 -31.94 12.93
CA ASN A 27 30.24 -31.70 14.14
C ASN A 27 31.24 -30.53 14.18
N GLY A 28 30.91 -29.55 15.01
CA GLY A 28 31.88 -28.63 15.62
C GLY A 28 31.27 -27.27 15.94
N ASN A 29 31.09 -26.97 17.23
CA ASN A 29 30.70 -25.65 17.74
C ASN A 29 31.51 -24.51 17.11
N GLN A 30 30.87 -23.73 16.22
CA GLN A 30 31.24 -22.36 15.89
C GLN A 30 29.93 -21.57 15.66
N HIS A 31 29.58 -20.73 16.63
CA HIS A 31 28.58 -19.68 16.47
C HIS A 31 29.15 -18.61 15.52
N SER A 32 28.92 -18.74 14.21
CA SER A 32 29.10 -17.63 13.26
C SER A 32 27.80 -16.86 13.17
N GLY A 33 27.65 -15.87 14.04
CA GLY A 33 26.49 -14.97 14.06
C GLY A 33 26.43 -14.15 12.78
N VAL A 34 25.33 -14.30 12.04
CA VAL A 34 24.97 -13.44 10.91
C VAL A 34 24.80 -12.01 11.44
N ARG A 35 25.59 -11.03 10.97
CA ARG A 35 25.43 -9.63 11.38
C ARG A 35 24.25 -9.02 10.63
N THR A 36 23.16 -8.78 11.35
CA THR A 36 22.01 -8.00 10.87
C THR A 36 22.37 -6.52 10.80
N VAL A 37 22.06 -5.84 9.69
CA VAL A 37 22.22 -4.38 9.58
C VAL A 37 21.23 -3.71 10.52
N THR A 38 21.71 -2.80 11.36
CA THR A 38 20.88 -2.10 12.34
C THR A 38 20.16 -0.91 11.71
N ILE A 39 19.05 -0.47 12.31
CA ILE A 39 18.34 0.74 11.89
C ILE A 39 19.23 2.00 11.97
N VAL A 40 20.19 2.03 12.89
CA VAL A 40 21.12 3.16 13.02
C VAL A 40 22.06 3.22 11.82
N GLU A 41 22.59 2.07 11.40
CA GLU A 41 23.49 1.98 10.25
C GLU A 41 22.78 2.30 8.94
N ILE A 42 21.55 1.81 8.74
CA ILE A 42 20.79 2.10 7.51
C ILE A 42 20.38 3.58 7.44
N ASN A 43 20.01 4.21 8.55
CA ASN A 43 19.68 5.64 8.59
C ASN A 43 20.91 6.52 8.32
N GLN A 44 22.08 6.13 8.85
CA GLN A 44 23.33 6.78 8.53
C GLN A 44 23.64 6.68 7.03
N LEU A 45 23.44 5.49 6.45
CA LEU A 45 23.61 5.28 5.01
C LEU A 45 22.66 6.15 4.17
N VAL A 46 21.38 6.25 4.56
CA VAL A 46 20.41 7.14 3.89
C VAL A 46 20.92 8.57 3.89
N ALA A 47 21.38 9.08 5.05
CA ALA A 47 21.89 10.45 5.17
C ALA A 47 23.13 10.70 4.28
N GLU A 48 24.05 9.73 4.19
CA GLU A 48 25.24 9.85 3.36
C GLU A 48 24.91 9.85 1.85
N VAL A 49 23.97 8.98 1.41
CA VAL A 49 23.52 8.93 0.01
C VAL A 49 22.76 10.21 -0.37
N GLU A 50 21.91 10.73 0.53
CA GLU A 50 21.23 12.02 0.34
C GLU A 50 22.22 13.19 0.30
N GLY A 51 23.22 13.19 1.17
CA GLY A 51 24.31 14.17 1.15
C GLY A 51 25.04 14.18 -0.19
N ALA A 52 25.45 13.01 -0.69
CA ALA A 52 26.11 12.88 -1.99
C ALA A 52 25.22 13.34 -3.16
N PHE A 53 23.92 13.08 -3.11
CA PHE A 53 22.98 13.58 -4.12
C PHE A 53 22.85 15.10 -4.10
N ASN A 54 22.79 15.71 -2.90
CA ASN A 54 22.71 17.17 -2.77
C ASN A 54 23.98 17.86 -3.28
N GLU A 55 25.17 17.30 -2.96
CA GLU A 55 26.45 17.75 -3.53
C GLU A 55 26.43 17.68 -5.06
N PHE A 56 26.01 16.54 -5.63
CA PHE A 56 25.86 16.38 -7.07
C PHE A 56 24.89 17.40 -7.68
N VAL A 57 23.74 17.67 -7.05
CA VAL A 57 22.75 18.65 -7.55
C VAL A 57 23.37 20.05 -7.61
N ALA A 58 24.17 20.44 -6.61
CA ALA A 58 24.87 21.72 -6.59
C ALA A 58 25.91 21.84 -7.72
N GLU A 59 26.54 20.72 -8.09
CA GLU A 59 27.59 20.65 -9.10
C GLU A 59 27.09 20.11 -10.46
N ARG A 60 25.78 19.98 -10.64
CA ARG A 60 25.18 19.25 -11.78
C ARG A 60 25.66 19.74 -13.14
N SER A 61 25.91 21.05 -13.28
CA SER A 61 26.37 21.68 -14.51
C SER A 61 27.79 21.28 -14.92
N LEU A 62 28.58 20.67 -14.02
CA LEU A 62 29.93 20.20 -14.30
C LEU A 62 29.96 18.85 -15.04
N PHE A 63 28.83 18.14 -15.12
CA PHE A 63 28.78 16.78 -15.64
C PHE A 63 28.02 16.69 -16.97
N GLU A 64 28.68 16.19 -18.02
CA GLU A 64 28.04 15.93 -19.32
C GLU A 64 26.93 14.86 -19.23
N SER A 65 27.08 13.90 -18.32
CA SER A 65 26.10 12.83 -18.08
C SER A 65 25.15 13.13 -16.91
N ALA A 66 24.92 14.41 -16.60
CA ALA A 66 24.15 14.85 -15.44
C ALA A 66 22.79 14.14 -15.28
N ASP A 67 22.03 13.96 -16.35
CA ASP A 67 20.71 13.32 -16.25
C ASP A 67 20.79 11.84 -15.85
N LYS A 68 21.78 11.11 -16.37
CA LYS A 68 21.99 9.70 -16.02
C LYS A 68 22.49 9.55 -14.59
N ILE A 69 23.42 10.42 -14.17
CA ILE A 69 23.92 10.46 -12.79
C ILE A 69 22.76 10.75 -11.82
N HIS A 70 21.94 11.75 -12.14
CA HIS A 70 20.77 12.10 -11.35
C HIS A 70 19.84 10.89 -11.16
N GLN A 71 19.53 10.17 -12.23
CA GLN A 71 18.65 9.00 -12.17
C GLN A 71 19.22 7.90 -11.28
N HIS A 72 20.50 7.53 -11.43
CA HIS A 72 21.12 6.49 -10.61
C HIS A 72 21.21 6.86 -9.12
N LEU A 73 21.63 8.09 -8.80
CA LEU A 73 21.66 8.56 -7.41
C LEU A 73 20.25 8.61 -6.81
N LEU A 74 19.24 8.98 -7.59
CA LEU A 74 17.86 8.99 -7.13
C LEU A 74 17.31 7.59 -6.83
N ALA A 75 17.62 6.58 -7.67
CA ALA A 75 17.27 5.20 -7.34
C ALA A 75 18.00 4.69 -6.09
N ALA A 76 19.28 5.05 -5.90
CA ALA A 76 20.02 4.72 -4.68
C ALA A 76 19.35 5.33 -3.43
N ILE A 77 18.85 6.57 -3.49
CA ILE A 77 18.06 7.17 -2.40
C ILE A 77 16.80 6.34 -2.13
N TYR A 78 16.03 6.00 -3.16
CA TYR A 78 14.77 5.29 -2.97
C TYR A 78 14.96 3.87 -2.43
N LEU A 79 15.98 3.15 -2.89
CA LEU A 79 16.33 1.83 -2.37
C LEU A 79 16.76 1.90 -0.90
N THR A 80 17.63 2.84 -0.53
CA THR A 80 18.09 3.00 0.86
C THR A 80 16.96 3.44 1.80
N ARG A 81 16.08 4.35 1.36
CA ARG A 81 14.89 4.76 2.14
C ARG A 81 13.92 3.59 2.33
N ALA A 82 13.69 2.77 1.30
CA ALA A 82 12.86 1.58 1.41
C ALA A 82 13.44 0.58 2.41
N ASP A 83 14.76 0.36 2.40
CA ASP A 83 15.42 -0.50 3.38
C ASP A 83 15.32 0.05 4.80
N ALA A 84 15.50 1.35 5.00
CA ALA A 84 15.31 1.99 6.31
C ALA A 84 13.88 1.80 6.84
N ALA A 85 12.88 1.94 5.97
CA ALA A 85 11.48 1.72 6.32
C ALA A 85 11.20 0.25 6.71
N LEU A 86 11.76 -0.72 5.97
CA LEU A 86 11.59 -2.15 6.24
C LEU A 86 12.28 -2.60 7.53
N VAL A 87 13.53 -2.20 7.73
CA VAL A 87 14.27 -2.49 8.97
C VAL A 87 13.55 -1.86 10.17
N GLY A 88 12.97 -0.65 10.00
CA GLY A 88 12.19 0.03 11.02
C GLY A 88 10.88 -0.70 11.37
N ALA A 89 10.26 -1.38 10.40
CA ALA A 89 9.10 -2.24 10.60
C ALA A 89 9.46 -3.63 11.17
N GLN A 90 10.72 -3.86 11.54
CA GLN A 90 11.27 -5.13 12.03
C GLN A 90 11.19 -6.28 11.01
N ASP A 91 11.03 -5.97 9.73
CA ASP A 91 11.09 -6.96 8.65
C ASP A 91 12.55 -7.13 8.21
N VAL A 92 13.21 -8.20 8.67
CA VAL A 92 14.57 -8.55 8.25
C VAL A 92 14.49 -9.44 7.00
N SER A 93 13.81 -8.94 5.98
CA SER A 93 13.62 -9.64 4.72
C SER A 93 14.95 -9.83 3.99
N THR A 94 15.04 -10.84 3.13
CA THR A 94 16.16 -10.98 2.19
C THR A 94 16.28 -9.79 1.22
N GLY A 95 15.22 -8.99 1.10
CA GLY A 95 15.16 -7.82 0.22
C GLY A 95 16.06 -6.67 0.64
N VAL A 96 16.32 -6.50 1.95
CA VAL A 96 17.27 -5.46 2.41
C VAL A 96 18.67 -5.72 1.84
N ARG A 97 19.12 -6.98 1.83
CA ARG A 97 20.43 -7.33 1.27
C ARG A 97 20.48 -7.03 -0.24
N ASP A 98 19.46 -7.46 -0.96
CA ASP A 98 19.36 -7.29 -2.41
C ASP A 98 19.36 -5.80 -2.81
N ARG A 99 18.58 -4.97 -2.10
CA ARG A 99 18.53 -3.53 -2.35
C ARG A 99 19.85 -2.83 -2.03
N LEU A 100 20.54 -3.19 -0.94
CA LEU A 100 21.88 -2.66 -0.66
C LEU A 100 22.89 -2.98 -1.78
N GLN A 101 22.84 -4.18 -2.39
CA GLN A 101 23.67 -4.51 -3.55
C GLN A 101 23.34 -3.65 -4.77
N LYS A 102 22.04 -3.40 -5.02
CA LYS A 102 21.60 -2.48 -6.08
C LYS A 102 22.04 -1.04 -5.82
N VAL A 103 22.03 -0.57 -4.56
CA VAL A 103 22.56 0.75 -4.18
C VAL A 103 24.03 0.85 -4.55
N THR A 104 24.85 -0.14 -4.17
CA THR A 104 26.28 -0.18 -4.56
C THR A 104 26.45 -0.08 -6.08
N SER A 105 25.66 -0.82 -6.85
CA SER A 105 25.70 -0.77 -8.31
C SER A 105 25.31 0.60 -8.87
N HIS A 106 24.26 1.26 -8.34
CA HIS A 106 23.87 2.60 -8.76
C HIS A 106 24.93 3.67 -8.44
N LEU A 107 25.58 3.58 -7.28
CA LEU A 107 26.68 4.47 -6.91
C LEU A 107 27.89 4.27 -7.82
N ALA A 108 28.24 3.02 -8.16
CA ALA A 108 29.32 2.71 -9.09
C ALA A 108 29.03 3.23 -10.52
N MET A 109 27.79 3.08 -11.00
CA MET A 109 27.37 3.65 -12.30
C MET A 109 27.46 5.18 -12.29
N SER A 110 27.08 5.81 -11.18
CA SER A 110 27.20 7.26 -11.02
C SER A 110 28.66 7.72 -11.06
N GLU A 111 29.56 7.00 -10.39
CA GLU A 111 31.00 7.27 -10.40
C GLU A 111 31.61 7.14 -11.81
N ASP A 112 31.29 6.06 -12.53
CA ASP A 112 31.75 5.87 -13.90
C ASP A 112 31.29 6.99 -14.84
N LEU A 113 30.04 7.44 -14.70
CA LEU A 113 29.50 8.55 -15.48
C LEU A 113 30.15 9.89 -15.13
N MET A 114 30.55 10.10 -13.87
CA MET A 114 31.29 11.28 -13.42
C MET A 114 32.74 11.28 -13.95
N LEU A 115 33.44 10.14 -13.91
CA LEU A 115 34.86 10.03 -14.26
C LEU A 115 35.11 9.81 -15.75
N TYR A 116 34.36 8.88 -16.35
CA TYR A 116 34.60 8.37 -17.70
C TYR A 116 33.51 8.75 -18.70
N ARG A 117 32.47 9.48 -18.24
CA ARG A 117 31.31 9.89 -19.05
C ARG A 117 30.54 8.71 -19.67
N SER A 118 30.83 7.50 -19.22
CA SER A 118 30.29 6.24 -19.73
C SER A 118 30.42 5.19 -18.64
N ILE A 119 29.48 4.24 -18.63
CA ILE A 119 29.52 3.11 -17.68
C ILE A 119 30.54 2.09 -18.19
N THR A 120 31.50 1.72 -17.34
CA THR A 120 32.51 0.73 -17.69
C THR A 120 31.90 -0.66 -17.82
N ALA A 121 32.53 -1.54 -18.60
CA ALA A 121 32.05 -2.91 -18.80
C ALA A 121 31.93 -3.69 -17.47
N SER A 122 32.88 -3.51 -16.55
CA SER A 122 32.86 -4.13 -15.21
C SER A 122 31.66 -3.68 -14.38
N THR A 123 31.37 -2.38 -14.37
CA THR A 123 30.23 -1.82 -13.63
C THR A 123 28.91 -2.26 -14.27
N ALA A 124 28.83 -2.27 -15.61
CA ALA A 124 27.66 -2.75 -16.33
C ALA A 124 27.36 -4.23 -16.04
N SER A 125 28.38 -5.10 -16.07
CA SER A 125 28.21 -6.53 -15.73
C SER A 125 27.80 -6.74 -14.27
N SER A 126 28.36 -5.97 -13.35
CA SER A 126 28.01 -6.03 -11.91
C SER A 126 26.58 -5.54 -11.66
N ALA A 127 26.17 -4.45 -12.32
CA ALA A 127 24.81 -3.93 -12.27
C ALA A 127 23.80 -4.95 -12.83
N GLN A 128 24.12 -5.59 -13.96
CA GLN A 128 23.27 -6.64 -14.54
C GLN A 128 23.14 -7.85 -13.60
N ALA A 129 24.23 -8.28 -12.94
CA ALA A 129 24.19 -9.39 -11.99
C ALA A 129 23.31 -9.10 -10.76
N ASN A 130 23.14 -7.82 -10.40
CA ASN A 130 22.30 -7.37 -9.30
C ASN A 130 20.88 -6.95 -9.73
N ASN A 131 20.48 -7.26 -10.96
CA ASN A 131 19.20 -6.86 -11.56
C ASN A 131 18.98 -5.34 -11.59
N VAL A 132 20.02 -4.52 -11.71
CA VAL A 132 19.86 -3.07 -11.85
C VAL A 132 19.37 -2.70 -13.25
N ARG A 133 18.36 -1.83 -13.32
CA ARG A 133 17.77 -1.35 -14.58
C ARG A 133 18.41 -0.04 -15.03
N SER A 134 18.51 0.14 -16.35
CA SER A 134 18.98 1.38 -16.97
C SER A 134 17.94 2.51 -16.92
N ASP A 135 16.65 2.19 -17.02
CA ASP A 135 15.54 3.13 -16.77
C ASP A 135 15.24 3.15 -15.29
N THR A 136 15.71 4.20 -14.62
CA THR A 136 16.11 4.05 -13.21
C THR A 136 14.99 4.32 -12.22
N VAL A 137 14.01 5.18 -12.54
CA VAL A 137 12.85 5.45 -11.67
C VAL A 137 11.58 5.70 -12.50
N GLY A 138 10.61 4.79 -12.41
CA GLY A 138 9.29 4.89 -13.03
C GLY A 138 8.29 5.72 -12.21
N SER A 139 7.07 5.88 -12.73
CA SER A 139 5.97 6.55 -12.00
C SER A 139 4.97 5.55 -11.42
N ALA A 140 4.50 5.86 -10.22
CA ALA A 140 3.49 5.14 -9.46
C ALA A 140 2.33 6.09 -9.09
N SER A 141 1.08 5.64 -9.22
CA SER A 141 -0.10 6.39 -8.79
C SER A 141 -0.79 5.64 -7.67
N ALA A 142 -0.71 6.16 -6.44
CA ALA A 142 -1.43 5.60 -5.32
C ALA A 142 -2.85 6.18 -5.21
N ARG A 143 -3.81 5.30 -4.96
CA ARG A 143 -5.25 5.58 -4.94
C ARG A 143 -5.93 4.73 -3.87
N SER A 144 -7.13 5.14 -3.45
CA SER A 144 -7.98 4.28 -2.62
C SER A 144 -8.29 2.97 -3.36
N SER A 145 -8.14 1.82 -2.70
CA SER A 145 -8.53 0.53 -3.28
C SER A 145 -10.03 0.38 -3.47
N ALA A 146 -10.83 1.15 -2.72
CA ALA A 146 -12.28 1.09 -2.79
C ALA A 146 -12.82 1.97 -3.92
N SER A 147 -12.42 3.24 -3.95
CA SER A 147 -13.00 4.25 -4.85
C SER A 147 -12.12 4.63 -6.04
N PHE A 148 -10.87 4.20 -6.08
CA PHE A 148 -9.86 4.65 -7.05
C PHE A 148 -9.62 6.17 -7.08
N ALA A 149 -10.11 6.90 -6.07
CA ALA A 149 -9.80 8.30 -5.88
C ALA A 149 -8.31 8.49 -5.54
N PRO A 150 -7.65 9.57 -5.99
CA PRO A 150 -6.23 9.84 -5.73
C PRO A 150 -5.98 10.40 -4.32
N VAL A 151 -6.61 9.78 -3.32
CA VAL A 151 -6.51 10.13 -1.91
C VAL A 151 -6.49 8.84 -1.10
N LEU A 152 -5.69 8.82 -0.03
CA LEU A 152 -5.61 7.74 0.94
C LEU A 152 -5.98 8.25 2.32
N THR A 153 -6.31 7.32 3.21
CA THR A 153 -6.48 7.59 4.64
C THR A 153 -5.57 6.66 5.42
N ARG A 154 -5.19 7.06 6.62
CA ARG A 154 -4.49 6.14 7.54
C ARG A 154 -5.33 4.88 7.79
N ALA A 155 -4.65 3.76 8.04
CA ALA A 155 -5.25 2.46 8.35
C ALA A 155 -6.29 1.96 7.33
N SER A 156 -6.17 2.34 6.06
CA SER A 156 -7.11 1.99 4.99
C SER A 156 -6.44 1.11 3.93
N LEU A 157 -7.22 0.68 2.93
CA LEU A 157 -6.69 -0.04 1.78
C LEU A 157 -6.34 0.90 0.63
N GLY A 158 -5.10 0.79 0.16
CA GLY A 158 -4.57 1.55 -0.98
C GLY A 158 -4.17 0.64 -2.13
N THR A 159 -4.22 1.17 -3.35
CA THR A 159 -3.73 0.53 -4.56
C THR A 159 -2.73 1.44 -5.26
N ILE A 160 -1.66 0.85 -5.79
CA ILE A 160 -0.71 1.54 -6.65
C ILE A 160 -0.90 1.01 -8.06
N GLN A 161 -1.23 1.91 -8.98
CA GLN A 161 -1.27 1.62 -10.40
C GLN A 161 0.00 2.12 -11.06
N SER A 162 0.49 1.34 -12.02
CA SER A 162 1.54 1.81 -12.90
C SER A 162 1.09 3.03 -13.71
N GLY A 163 1.96 4.04 -13.83
CA GLY A 163 1.66 5.26 -14.59
C GLY A 163 1.63 5.08 -16.13
N SER A 164 2.07 3.94 -16.67
CA SER A 164 1.95 3.60 -18.09
C SER A 164 2.20 2.11 -18.34
N THR A 165 1.85 1.58 -19.52
CA THR A 165 2.18 0.19 -19.88
C THR A 165 3.68 -0.10 -19.98
N GLN A 166 4.52 0.95 -20.02
CA GLN A 166 5.99 0.83 -20.01
C GLN A 166 6.56 0.83 -18.59
N ASN A 167 5.81 1.38 -17.62
CA ASN A 167 6.21 1.33 -16.22
C ASN A 167 5.75 -0.02 -15.65
N VAL A 168 6.70 -0.84 -15.24
CA VAL A 168 6.42 -2.13 -14.60
C VAL A 168 6.77 -1.99 -13.13
N LEU A 169 5.86 -2.39 -12.24
CA LEU A 169 6.09 -2.34 -10.80
C LEU A 169 6.92 -3.55 -10.31
N THR A 170 6.71 -4.72 -10.92
CA THR A 170 7.43 -5.97 -10.69
C THR A 170 7.20 -6.93 -11.86
N ALA A 171 8.07 -7.92 -12.06
CA ALA A 171 7.80 -9.02 -12.98
C ALA A 171 6.90 -10.11 -12.37
N GLN A 172 6.65 -10.05 -11.06
CA GLN A 172 5.94 -11.09 -10.32
C GLN A 172 4.44 -10.80 -10.17
N THR A 173 3.65 -11.87 -10.01
CA THR A 173 2.26 -11.78 -9.54
C THR A 173 2.10 -12.66 -8.32
N SER A 174 1.63 -12.10 -7.22
CA SER A 174 1.44 -12.81 -5.97
C SER A 174 0.35 -12.15 -5.13
N VAL A 175 -0.33 -12.96 -4.32
CA VAL A 175 -1.35 -12.50 -3.38
C VAL A 175 -0.98 -13.07 -2.02
N TYR A 176 -1.01 -12.23 -0.99
CA TYR A 176 -0.76 -12.65 0.38
C TYR A 176 -1.82 -13.68 0.82
N ALA A 177 -1.35 -14.80 1.34
CA ALA A 177 -2.17 -15.82 1.97
C ALA A 177 -1.92 -15.75 3.49
N PRO A 178 -2.93 -15.43 4.31
CA PRO A 178 -2.76 -15.30 5.75
C PRO A 178 -2.26 -16.58 6.41
N GLY A 179 -1.17 -16.46 7.18
CA GLY A 179 -0.69 -17.51 8.09
C GLY A 179 -1.46 -17.53 9.41
N VAL A 180 -1.08 -18.43 10.33
CA VAL A 180 -1.72 -18.61 11.64
C VAL A 180 -1.71 -17.32 12.48
N ASP A 181 -0.65 -16.52 12.38
CA ASP A 181 -0.48 -15.28 13.16
C ASP A 181 -1.12 -14.06 12.49
N GLY A 182 -1.62 -14.18 11.25
CA GLY A 182 -2.27 -13.10 10.50
C GLY A 182 -1.38 -11.89 10.16
N ALA A 183 -0.09 -11.91 10.51
CA ALA A 183 0.84 -10.80 10.30
C ALA A 183 0.98 -10.42 8.82
N LEU A 184 0.71 -9.16 8.50
CA LEU A 184 0.82 -8.67 7.12
C LEU A 184 2.31 -8.50 6.73
N PRO A 185 2.74 -8.97 5.56
CA PRO A 185 4.13 -8.85 5.12
C PRO A 185 4.42 -7.43 4.62
N TYR A 186 5.60 -6.88 4.96
CA TYR A 186 6.06 -5.61 4.38
C TYR A 186 6.80 -5.80 3.05
N GLU A 187 7.09 -7.05 2.69
CA GLU A 187 7.59 -7.43 1.38
C GLU A 187 6.86 -8.68 0.84
N LEU A 188 6.30 -8.58 -0.37
CA LEU A 188 5.61 -9.68 -1.05
C LEU A 188 6.21 -9.91 -2.44
N ALA A 189 6.67 -11.14 -2.71
CA ALA A 189 7.36 -11.50 -3.95
C ALA A 189 8.51 -10.54 -4.33
N GLY A 190 9.26 -10.06 -3.34
CA GLY A 190 10.38 -9.14 -3.52
C GLY A 190 9.98 -7.68 -3.72
N VAL A 191 8.70 -7.33 -3.53
CA VAL A 191 8.20 -5.95 -3.68
C VAL A 191 7.87 -5.37 -2.32
N SER A 192 8.35 -4.15 -2.07
CA SER A 192 8.03 -3.34 -0.90
C SER A 192 7.45 -1.99 -1.31
N VAL A 193 6.58 -1.46 -0.44
CA VAL A 193 5.94 -0.15 -0.61
C VAL A 193 6.27 0.72 0.61
N THR A 194 6.65 1.97 0.35
CA THR A 194 6.84 3.00 1.38
C THR A 194 5.92 4.17 1.09
N ILE A 195 5.20 4.64 2.11
CA ILE A 195 4.31 5.80 2.04
C ILE A 195 4.74 6.78 3.13
N GLY A 196 5.07 8.03 2.76
CA GLY A 196 5.51 9.05 3.73
C GLY A 196 6.68 8.60 4.60
N GLY A 197 7.60 7.80 4.04
CA GLY A 197 8.75 7.23 4.76
C GLY A 197 8.44 6.03 5.66
N ARG A 198 7.20 5.54 5.71
CA ARG A 198 6.80 4.35 6.48
C ARG A 198 6.57 3.15 5.58
N ALA A 199 7.02 1.97 5.99
CA ALA A 199 6.75 0.72 5.27
C ALA A 199 5.25 0.41 5.33
N ALA A 200 4.67 0.09 4.18
CA ALA A 200 3.29 -0.31 4.04
C ALA A 200 3.21 -1.82 3.80
N ALA A 201 2.29 -2.49 4.48
CA ALA A 201 2.15 -3.93 4.32
C ALA A 201 1.49 -4.26 2.97
N VAL A 202 2.03 -5.23 2.25
CA VAL A 202 1.67 -5.54 0.86
C VAL A 202 0.73 -6.74 0.83
N LEU A 203 -0.44 -6.58 0.21
CA LEU A 203 -1.50 -7.58 0.15
C LEU A 203 -1.53 -8.33 -1.19
N SER A 204 -1.21 -7.64 -2.27
CA SER A 204 -1.07 -8.25 -3.60
C SER A 204 -0.14 -7.45 -4.47
N VAL A 205 0.52 -8.14 -5.40
CA VAL A 205 1.42 -7.55 -6.38
C VAL A 205 1.17 -8.14 -7.75
N SER A 206 1.31 -7.32 -8.78
CA SER A 206 1.28 -7.68 -10.19
C SER A 206 2.09 -6.64 -10.98
N PRO A 207 2.39 -6.88 -12.28
CA PRO A 207 3.15 -5.93 -13.07
C PRO A 207 2.59 -4.50 -13.14
N SER A 208 1.27 -4.34 -13.02
CA SER A 208 0.59 -3.04 -13.17
C SER A 208 -0.18 -2.57 -11.93
N LEU A 209 -0.34 -3.41 -10.91
CA LEU A 209 -1.15 -3.11 -9.73
C LEU A 209 -0.60 -3.75 -8.46
N ILE A 210 -0.50 -2.96 -7.39
CA ILE A 210 -0.15 -3.41 -6.03
C ILE A 210 -1.26 -2.99 -5.08
N THR A 211 -1.79 -3.91 -4.27
CA THR A 211 -2.69 -3.56 -3.15
C THR A 211 -1.91 -3.60 -1.84
N PHE A 212 -2.10 -2.60 -0.99
CA PHE A 212 -1.37 -2.45 0.26
C PHE A 212 -2.26 -1.87 1.37
N TYR A 213 -1.81 -2.03 2.60
CA TYR A 213 -2.38 -1.40 3.78
C TYR A 213 -1.65 -0.10 4.11
N VAL A 214 -2.40 1.00 4.20
CA VAL A 214 -1.85 2.32 4.51
C VAL A 214 -1.46 2.37 6.00
N PRO A 215 -0.20 2.69 6.37
CA PRO A 215 0.22 2.74 7.76
C PRO A 215 -0.65 3.69 8.61
N ALA A 216 -1.02 3.27 9.81
CA ALA A 216 -1.95 4.00 10.69
C ALA A 216 -1.33 5.29 11.27
N GLU A 217 0.00 5.37 11.28
CA GLU A 217 0.85 6.35 11.94
C GLU A 217 1.16 7.54 11.02
N LEU A 218 0.63 7.54 9.79
CA LEU A 218 0.78 8.65 8.85
C LEU A 218 -0.06 9.84 9.27
N MET A 219 0.53 11.03 9.20
CA MET A 219 -0.16 12.29 9.44
C MET A 219 -0.89 12.75 8.16
N PRO A 220 -2.02 13.47 8.28
CA PRO A 220 -2.65 14.10 7.13
C PRO A 220 -1.71 15.08 6.41
N GLY A 221 -1.75 15.08 5.09
CA GLY A 221 -0.90 15.91 4.23
C GLY A 221 -0.38 15.15 3.01
N GLU A 222 0.51 15.80 2.24
CA GLU A 222 1.18 15.16 1.10
C GLU A 222 2.17 14.09 1.57
N ALA A 223 2.15 12.93 0.89
CA ALA A 223 3.05 11.82 1.16
C ALA A 223 3.69 11.30 -0.13
N GLU A 224 5.00 11.09 -0.09
CA GLU A 224 5.71 10.39 -1.15
C GLU A 224 5.37 8.89 -1.13
N VAL A 225 5.21 8.32 -2.31
CA VAL A 225 4.96 6.89 -2.54
C VAL A 225 6.17 6.33 -3.25
N VAL A 226 6.78 5.28 -2.70
CA VAL A 226 7.92 4.60 -3.30
C VAL A 226 7.63 3.11 -3.36
N VAL A 227 7.83 2.52 -4.53
CA VAL A 227 7.77 1.07 -4.75
C VAL A 227 9.15 0.61 -5.17
N THR A 228 9.67 -0.43 -4.52
CA THR A 228 10.92 -1.07 -4.93
C THR A 228 10.71 -2.57 -5.09
N SER A 229 11.35 -3.15 -6.10
CA SER A 229 11.31 -4.58 -6.38
C SER A 229 12.72 -5.17 -6.46
N GLN A 230 12.89 -6.41 -6.01
CA GLN A 230 14.11 -7.20 -6.21
C GLN A 230 14.40 -7.47 -7.70
N ASP A 231 13.41 -7.32 -8.58
CA ASP A 231 13.56 -7.35 -10.04
C ASP A 231 14.26 -6.08 -10.61
N GLY A 232 14.55 -5.09 -9.76
CA GLY A 232 15.23 -3.85 -10.13
C GLY A 232 14.34 -2.67 -10.46
N TYR A 233 13.02 -2.84 -10.42
CA TYR A 233 12.09 -1.75 -10.63
C TYR A 233 12.04 -0.84 -9.40
N VAL A 234 12.20 0.46 -9.64
CA VAL A 234 11.94 1.52 -8.66
C VAL A 234 10.90 2.43 -9.27
N SER A 235 9.81 2.69 -8.55
CA SER A 235 8.76 3.61 -8.99
C SER A 235 8.43 4.60 -7.89
N ARG A 236 8.16 5.85 -8.27
CA ARG A 236 7.80 6.92 -7.35
C ARG A 236 6.49 7.60 -7.70
N GLY A 237 5.83 8.13 -6.69
CA GLY A 237 4.61 8.91 -6.82
C GLY A 237 4.39 9.82 -5.62
N ALA A 238 3.28 10.53 -5.65
CA ALA A 238 2.78 11.28 -4.51
C ALA A 238 1.29 11.00 -4.35
N THR A 239 0.80 11.17 -3.13
CA THR A 239 -0.62 11.06 -2.79
C THR A 239 -0.92 11.94 -1.59
N THR A 240 -2.18 12.31 -1.42
CA THR A 240 -2.64 13.02 -0.23
C THR A 240 -3.16 12.01 0.80
N ILE A 241 -2.67 12.11 2.03
CA ILE A 241 -3.25 11.45 3.20
C ILE A 241 -4.31 12.38 3.78
N ALA A 242 -5.58 12.01 3.63
CA ALA A 242 -6.70 12.67 4.27
C ALA A 242 -6.96 12.09 5.67
N ALA A 243 -7.64 12.87 6.51
CA ALA A 243 -8.17 12.35 7.76
C ALA A 243 -9.28 11.32 7.49
N ILE A 244 -10.18 11.63 6.55
CA ILE A 244 -11.30 10.78 6.14
C ILE A 244 -11.50 10.89 4.62
N ALA A 245 -11.77 9.76 3.97
CA ALA A 245 -12.06 9.68 2.54
C ALA A 245 -12.84 8.39 2.29
N PRO A 246 -14.17 8.40 2.44
CA PRO A 246 -14.99 7.21 2.26
C PRO A 246 -14.84 6.68 0.83
N GLY A 247 -14.65 5.37 0.68
CA GLY A 247 -14.71 4.71 -0.61
C GLY A 247 -15.49 3.41 -0.50
N LEU A 248 -16.37 3.15 -1.46
CA LEU A 248 -17.18 1.93 -1.55
C LEU A 248 -16.56 0.96 -2.54
N PHE A 249 -16.40 -0.30 -2.15
CA PHE A 249 -15.90 -1.33 -3.05
C PHE A 249 -16.97 -1.70 -4.08
N ALA A 250 -16.60 -1.68 -5.35
CA ALA A 250 -17.41 -2.22 -6.44
C ALA A 250 -17.02 -3.67 -6.78
N ALA A 251 -17.98 -4.46 -7.26
CA ALA A 251 -17.79 -5.86 -7.62
C ALA A 251 -16.80 -6.05 -8.80
N SER A 252 -16.69 -5.05 -9.67
CA SER A 252 -15.71 -4.95 -10.75
C SER A 252 -14.27 -4.73 -10.26
N GLY A 253 -14.10 -4.23 -9.04
CA GLY A 253 -12.81 -3.86 -8.49
C GLY A 253 -12.20 -2.60 -9.09
N ASP A 254 -12.99 -1.73 -9.73
CA ASP A 254 -12.56 -0.44 -10.31
C ASP A 254 -13.23 0.80 -9.67
N GLY A 255 -14.03 0.58 -8.62
CA GLY A 255 -14.73 1.65 -7.90
C GLY A 255 -16.02 2.14 -8.58
N ALA A 256 -16.53 1.46 -9.61
CA ALA A 256 -17.79 1.81 -10.26
C ALA A 256 -18.69 0.60 -10.54
N GLY A 257 -19.98 0.83 -10.79
CA GLY A 257 -20.94 -0.23 -11.10
C GLY A 257 -21.54 -0.87 -9.84
N GLU A 258 -21.82 -2.18 -9.87
CA GLU A 258 -22.46 -2.86 -8.73
C GLU A 258 -21.56 -2.82 -7.49
N GLY A 259 -22.14 -2.53 -6.33
CA GLY A 259 -21.41 -2.55 -5.07
C GLY A 259 -21.07 -3.96 -4.61
N THR A 260 -19.98 -4.10 -3.86
CA THR A 260 -19.72 -5.32 -3.08
C THR A 260 -20.65 -5.29 -1.87
N ILE A 261 -21.88 -5.74 -2.11
CA ILE A 261 -23.00 -5.64 -1.18
C ILE A 261 -23.70 -6.99 -1.10
N MET A 262 -24.09 -7.38 0.12
CA MET A 262 -24.78 -8.63 0.37
C MET A 262 -25.92 -8.44 1.36
N ASN A 263 -26.91 -9.32 1.29
CA ASN A 263 -27.94 -9.43 2.32
C ASN A 263 -27.29 -9.93 3.62
N ALA A 264 -27.50 -9.24 4.73
CA ALA A 264 -26.86 -9.55 6.00
C ALA A 264 -27.37 -10.86 6.64
N ALA A 265 -28.56 -11.34 6.27
CA ALA A 265 -29.13 -12.59 6.78
C ALA A 265 -28.78 -13.79 5.89
N THR A 266 -28.83 -13.63 4.56
CA THR A 266 -28.64 -14.74 3.60
C THR A 266 -27.27 -14.77 2.94
N TYR A 267 -26.47 -13.71 3.08
CA TYR A 267 -25.21 -13.48 2.35
C TYR A 267 -25.36 -13.47 0.81
N ALA A 268 -26.59 -13.42 0.30
CA ALA A 268 -26.87 -13.34 -1.12
C ALA A 268 -26.43 -11.99 -1.69
N ARG A 269 -25.98 -11.98 -2.94
CA ARG A 269 -25.59 -10.79 -3.73
C ARG A 269 -26.58 -10.56 -4.86
N GLY A 270 -26.57 -9.36 -5.45
CA GLY A 270 -27.33 -9.04 -6.66
C GLY A 270 -28.62 -8.29 -6.37
N THR A 271 -29.77 -8.90 -6.68
CA THR A 271 -31.08 -8.28 -6.50
C THR A 271 -31.61 -8.49 -5.09
N PHE A 272 -32.15 -7.42 -4.50
CA PHE A 272 -32.69 -7.42 -3.15
C PHE A 272 -34.18 -7.05 -3.13
N GLU A 273 -34.95 -7.71 -2.28
CA GLU A 273 -36.29 -7.27 -1.89
C GLU A 273 -36.17 -6.36 -0.66
N VAL A 274 -37.13 -5.47 -0.40
CA VAL A 274 -37.10 -4.62 0.81
C VAL A 274 -37.38 -5.41 2.09
N THR A 275 -37.85 -6.65 1.97
CA THR A 275 -38.02 -7.59 3.08
C THR A 275 -37.31 -8.92 2.83
N THR A 276 -36.76 -9.54 3.87
CA THR A 276 -36.10 -10.85 3.82
C THR A 276 -36.81 -11.82 4.78
N SER A 277 -37.41 -12.89 4.28
CA SER A 277 -38.13 -13.88 5.10
C SER A 277 -37.24 -14.59 6.11
N GLU A 278 -36.00 -14.85 5.73
CA GLU A 278 -34.94 -15.54 6.45
C GLU A 278 -34.26 -14.66 7.51
N ALA A 279 -34.59 -13.36 7.57
CA ALA A 279 -34.18 -12.53 8.69
C ALA A 279 -34.71 -13.13 10.00
N LEU A 280 -33.98 -12.94 11.11
CA LEU A 280 -34.39 -13.41 12.44
C LEU A 280 -35.81 -12.90 12.80
N GLU A 281 -36.45 -13.53 13.77
CA GLU A 281 -37.81 -13.17 14.20
C GLU A 281 -37.90 -11.67 14.55
N GLY A 282 -39.00 -11.01 14.13
CA GLY A 282 -39.21 -9.57 14.31
C GLY A 282 -39.17 -8.78 12.99
N ASP A 283 -38.32 -7.76 12.93
CA ASP A 283 -38.22 -6.82 11.80
C ASP A 283 -37.68 -7.49 10.53
N LYS A 284 -38.59 -7.79 9.59
CA LYS A 284 -38.29 -8.43 8.31
C LYS A 284 -37.72 -7.50 7.25
N ARG A 285 -37.49 -6.21 7.53
CA ARG A 285 -36.83 -5.32 6.57
C ARG A 285 -35.42 -5.85 6.24
N THR A 286 -35.07 -5.80 4.97
CA THR A 286 -33.79 -6.29 4.48
C THR A 286 -32.66 -5.41 4.99
N ARG A 287 -31.73 -6.03 5.72
CA ARG A 287 -30.45 -5.44 6.10
C ARG A 287 -29.42 -5.81 5.05
N LEU A 288 -28.74 -4.82 4.51
CA LEU A 288 -27.62 -5.00 3.59
C LEU A 288 -26.31 -4.69 4.31
N MET A 289 -25.30 -5.49 3.99
CA MET A 289 -23.91 -5.29 4.37
C MET A 289 -23.13 -4.82 3.15
N MET A 290 -22.47 -3.67 3.27
CA MET A 290 -21.65 -3.04 2.24
C MET A 290 -20.23 -2.84 2.74
N PHE A 291 -19.25 -3.05 1.86
CA PHE A 291 -17.84 -2.89 2.20
C PHE A 291 -17.27 -1.59 1.69
N ALA A 292 -16.46 -0.98 2.54
CA ALA A 292 -15.83 0.30 2.30
C ALA A 292 -14.39 0.32 2.81
N SER A 293 -13.71 1.45 2.61
CA SER A 293 -12.44 1.75 3.24
C SER A 293 -12.36 3.26 3.47
N GLY A 294 -11.69 3.67 4.54
CA GLY A 294 -11.36 5.07 4.82
C GLY A 294 -12.40 5.83 5.65
N ILE A 295 -13.26 5.11 6.39
CA ILE A 295 -14.19 5.72 7.37
C ILE A 295 -13.73 5.55 8.82
N SER A 296 -13.16 4.40 9.18
CA SER A 296 -12.95 4.00 10.58
C SER A 296 -11.87 4.78 11.34
N THR A 297 -11.11 5.64 10.67
CA THR A 297 -9.96 6.34 11.29
C THR A 297 -10.20 7.76 11.72
N ALA A 298 -11.28 8.41 11.26
CA ALA A 298 -11.57 9.79 11.62
C ALA A 298 -13.06 10.16 11.67
N ALA A 299 -13.97 9.24 11.30
CA ALA A 299 -15.37 9.43 11.65
C ALA A 299 -15.49 9.43 13.18
N ALA A 300 -16.30 10.34 13.71
CA ALA A 300 -16.39 10.54 15.14
C ALA A 300 -17.41 9.57 15.76
N ASN A 301 -17.02 8.98 16.88
CA ASN A 301 -17.88 8.18 17.73
C ASN A 301 -18.45 9.12 18.80
N TRP A 302 -19.72 9.51 18.65
CA TRP A 302 -20.41 10.32 19.67
C TRP A 302 -21.36 9.48 20.53
N ASP A 303 -21.60 8.22 20.17
CA ASP A 303 -22.45 7.29 20.91
C ASP A 303 -21.76 5.96 21.21
N ALA A 304 -20.91 5.94 22.25
CA ALA A 304 -20.26 4.70 22.70
C ALA A 304 -21.25 3.63 23.27
N THR A 305 -22.56 3.90 23.32
CA THR A 305 -23.55 2.91 23.76
C THR A 305 -23.88 1.90 22.66
N ASN A 306 -23.73 2.27 21.38
CA ASN A 306 -23.97 1.42 20.22
C ASN A 306 -22.73 0.57 19.81
N ASP A 307 -21.59 0.82 20.46
CA ASP A 307 -20.32 0.13 20.20
C ASP A 307 -20.44 -1.37 20.43
N VAL A 308 -19.77 -2.14 19.56
CA VAL A 308 -19.76 -3.59 19.62
C VAL A 308 -18.70 -4.04 20.61
N ARG A 309 -19.15 -4.64 21.72
CA ARG A 309 -18.29 -5.20 22.76
C ARG A 309 -18.09 -6.69 22.52
N THR A 310 -16.85 -7.10 22.27
CA THR A 310 -16.44 -8.51 22.21
C THR A 310 -15.57 -8.87 23.40
N ASP A 311 -15.34 -10.16 23.65
CA ASP A 311 -14.48 -10.61 24.75
C ASP A 311 -13.04 -10.12 24.53
N GLY A 312 -12.66 -9.05 25.24
CA GLY A 312 -11.34 -8.43 25.18
C GLY A 312 -11.17 -7.19 24.28
N SER A 313 -12.20 -6.74 23.56
CA SER A 313 -12.11 -5.50 22.76
C SER A 313 -13.45 -4.80 22.56
N THR A 314 -13.39 -3.50 22.23
CA THR A 314 -14.55 -2.70 21.83
C THR A 314 -14.29 -2.18 20.42
N VAL A 315 -15.21 -2.46 19.51
CA VAL A 315 -15.19 -1.94 18.16
C VAL A 315 -16.17 -0.78 18.11
N ALA A 316 -15.67 0.40 17.73
CA ALA A 316 -16.48 1.58 17.58
C ALA A 316 -17.54 1.35 16.49
N ASN A 317 -18.81 1.62 16.82
CA ASN A 317 -19.87 1.70 15.83
C ASN A 317 -20.12 3.17 15.52
N LEU A 318 -19.79 3.57 14.30
CA LEU A 318 -19.80 4.95 13.81
C LEU A 318 -21.08 5.25 13.05
N ALA A 319 -22.15 4.46 13.23
CA ALA A 319 -23.40 4.60 12.49
C ALA A 319 -23.99 6.03 12.59
N GLU A 320 -23.82 6.70 13.72
CA GLU A 320 -24.26 8.08 13.95
C GLU A 320 -23.48 9.13 13.13
N SER A 321 -22.30 8.76 12.61
CA SER A 321 -21.42 9.59 11.76
C SER A 321 -21.67 9.40 10.27
N ILE A 322 -22.49 8.43 9.90
CA ILE A 322 -22.53 7.90 8.55
C ILE A 322 -23.95 7.98 8.00
N VAL A 323 -24.06 8.51 6.79
CA VAL A 323 -25.31 8.51 6.02
C VAL A 323 -25.12 7.66 4.78
N VAL A 324 -26.07 6.76 4.52
CA VAL A 324 -26.20 6.07 3.24
C VAL A 324 -27.33 6.73 2.47
N GLU A 325 -27.01 7.34 1.33
CA GLU A 325 -27.99 7.91 0.41
C GLU A 325 -28.26 6.93 -0.74
N ALA A 326 -29.54 6.72 -1.03
CA ALA A 326 -30.04 5.89 -2.11
C ALA A 326 -30.74 6.78 -3.14
N ARG A 327 -30.17 6.87 -4.34
CA ARG A 327 -30.71 7.63 -5.47
C ARG A 327 -31.36 6.67 -6.48
N THR A 328 -32.66 6.84 -6.69
CA THR A 328 -33.42 6.08 -7.69
C THR A 328 -33.24 6.68 -9.09
N ARG A 329 -33.58 5.91 -10.14
CA ARG A 329 -33.42 6.34 -11.55
C ARG A 329 -34.19 7.62 -11.91
N ASP A 330 -35.29 7.88 -11.21
CA ASP A 330 -36.11 9.10 -11.36
C ASP A 330 -35.54 10.32 -10.59
N GLY A 331 -34.39 10.17 -9.93
CA GLY A 331 -33.65 11.24 -9.25
C GLY A 331 -34.07 11.49 -7.80
N ARG A 332 -35.03 10.73 -7.25
CA ARG A 332 -35.35 10.83 -5.81
C ARG A 332 -34.19 10.29 -4.97
N VAL A 333 -33.94 10.93 -3.83
CA VAL A 333 -32.88 10.54 -2.89
C VAL A 333 -33.52 10.20 -1.55
N PHE A 334 -33.15 9.03 -1.02
CA PHE A 334 -33.59 8.53 0.27
C PHE A 334 -32.40 8.34 1.19
N ARG A 335 -32.58 8.61 2.48
CA ARG A 335 -31.58 8.27 3.51
C ARG A 335 -31.96 6.93 4.12
N LEU A 336 -31.02 5.99 4.08
CA LEU A 336 -31.23 4.66 4.62
C LEU A 336 -30.76 4.61 6.08
N PRO A 337 -31.51 3.97 6.99
CA PRO A 337 -31.07 3.78 8.36
C PRO A 337 -29.78 2.96 8.40
N VAL A 338 -28.74 3.51 9.01
CA VAL A 338 -27.47 2.83 9.26
C VAL A 338 -27.50 2.26 10.66
N GLU A 339 -27.27 0.95 10.79
CA GLU A 339 -27.26 0.24 12.08
C GLU A 339 -25.82 -0.07 12.54
N TYR A 340 -24.89 -0.17 11.59
CA TYR A 340 -23.47 -0.34 11.89
C TYR A 340 -22.61 0.38 10.86
N ALA A 341 -21.54 1.05 11.29
CA ALA A 341 -20.45 1.47 10.42
C ALA A 341 -19.12 1.43 11.16
N GLY A 342 -18.09 0.82 10.59
CA GLY A 342 -16.78 0.74 11.26
C GLY A 342 -15.91 -0.36 10.68
N THR A 343 -14.85 -0.74 11.39
CA THR A 343 -13.96 -1.81 10.95
C THR A 343 -14.73 -3.13 10.80
N GLN A 344 -14.44 -3.90 9.75
CA GLN A 344 -15.08 -5.21 9.54
C GLN A 344 -14.63 -6.27 10.58
N GLY A 345 -13.45 -6.08 11.18
CA GLY A 345 -12.95 -6.86 12.32
C GLY A 345 -12.04 -8.05 11.97
N ARG A 346 -12.06 -8.55 10.72
CA ARG A 346 -11.18 -9.65 10.27
C ARG A 346 -10.16 -9.21 9.22
N LEU A 347 -10.57 -8.38 8.26
CA LEU A 347 -9.69 -7.90 7.20
C LEU A 347 -9.19 -6.49 7.56
N THR A 348 -7.88 -6.37 7.77
CA THR A 348 -7.22 -5.10 8.11
C THR A 348 -7.46 -4.06 7.02
N GLY A 349 -7.90 -2.86 7.43
CA GLY A 349 -8.22 -1.75 6.52
C GLY A 349 -9.56 -1.86 5.78
N LEU A 350 -10.32 -2.94 5.99
CA LEU A 350 -11.67 -3.08 5.46
C LEU A 350 -12.69 -2.54 6.46
N ASP A 351 -13.55 -1.66 5.97
CA ASP A 351 -14.70 -1.15 6.70
C ASP A 351 -15.98 -1.87 6.24
N GLN A 352 -16.96 -1.97 7.14
CA GLN A 352 -18.26 -2.56 6.89
C GLN A 352 -19.35 -1.57 7.32
N ILE A 353 -20.41 -1.48 6.51
CA ILE A 353 -21.61 -0.70 6.78
C ILE A 353 -22.81 -1.64 6.70
N ASN A 354 -23.62 -1.68 7.76
CA ASN A 354 -24.92 -2.34 7.74
C ASN A 354 -26.03 -1.29 7.71
N PHE A 355 -26.91 -1.38 6.73
CA PHE A 355 -28.02 -0.44 6.55
C PHE A 355 -29.31 -1.15 6.14
N VAL A 356 -30.45 -0.50 6.35
CA VAL A 356 -31.78 -1.09 6.17
C VAL A 356 -32.43 -0.54 4.90
N LEU A 357 -32.93 -1.43 4.03
CA LEU A 357 -33.80 -1.02 2.93
C LEU A 357 -35.14 -0.55 3.46
N ILE A 358 -35.64 0.54 2.88
CA ILE A 358 -36.93 1.15 3.25
C ILE A 358 -38.03 0.75 2.24
N PRO A 359 -39.31 0.67 2.66
CA PRO A 359 -40.41 0.28 1.77
C PRO A 359 -40.55 1.12 0.51
N GLU A 360 -40.13 2.40 0.55
CA GLU A 360 -40.17 3.35 -0.56
C GLU A 360 -39.28 2.94 -1.74
N LEU A 361 -38.32 2.03 -1.52
CA LEU A 361 -37.46 1.46 -2.56
C LEU A 361 -38.03 0.20 -3.22
N GLN A 362 -39.19 -0.32 -2.77
CA GLN A 362 -39.80 -1.49 -3.39
C GLN A 362 -40.02 -1.23 -4.89
N GLY A 363 -39.51 -2.14 -5.72
CA GLY A 363 -39.63 -2.05 -7.17
C GLY A 363 -38.88 -0.88 -7.80
N ALA A 364 -37.97 -0.22 -7.08
CA ALA A 364 -37.21 0.93 -7.59
C ALA A 364 -36.26 0.56 -8.73
N GLY A 365 -35.95 -0.73 -8.92
CA GLY A 365 -34.99 -1.21 -9.91
C GLY A 365 -33.57 -0.81 -9.50
N ASN A 366 -32.81 -0.23 -10.41
CA ASN A 366 -31.44 0.19 -10.13
C ASN A 366 -31.45 1.40 -9.19
N VAL A 367 -30.80 1.24 -8.05
CA VAL A 367 -30.59 2.27 -7.03
C VAL A 367 -29.10 2.50 -6.89
N GLU A 368 -28.70 3.76 -6.96
CA GLU A 368 -27.32 4.17 -6.73
C GLU A 368 -27.14 4.55 -5.27
N LEU A 369 -26.07 4.05 -4.65
CA LEU A 369 -25.73 4.27 -3.26
C LEU A 369 -24.50 5.17 -3.15
N THR A 370 -24.56 6.11 -2.21
CA THR A 370 -23.45 6.98 -1.82
C THR A 370 -23.29 6.93 -0.31
N LEU A 371 -22.06 6.79 0.15
CA LEU A 371 -21.71 6.89 1.56
C LEU A 371 -21.24 8.32 1.87
N ILE A 372 -21.76 8.90 2.95
CA ILE A 372 -21.41 10.25 3.39
C ILE A 372 -20.91 10.17 4.83
N ALA A 373 -19.73 10.73 5.07
CA ALA A 373 -19.16 10.89 6.40
C ALA A 373 -18.80 12.37 6.60
N GLY A 374 -19.61 13.10 7.38
CA GLY A 374 -19.51 14.56 7.47
C GLY A 374 -19.72 15.23 6.10
N ASN A 375 -18.70 15.94 5.62
CA ASN A 375 -18.72 16.62 4.31
C ASN A 375 -18.09 15.80 3.16
N TYR A 376 -17.68 14.56 3.44
CA TYR A 376 -16.96 13.71 2.49
C TYR A 376 -17.90 12.65 1.93
N GLN A 377 -17.89 12.48 0.61
CA GLN A 377 -18.71 11.51 -0.11
C GLN A 377 -17.82 10.44 -0.74
N SER A 378 -18.34 9.22 -0.82
CA SER A 378 -17.72 8.15 -1.59
C SER A 378 -17.98 8.27 -3.09
N ASN A 379 -17.32 7.41 -3.86
CA ASN A 379 -17.83 6.97 -5.16
C ASN A 379 -19.24 6.38 -5.05
N ASN A 380 -19.91 6.30 -6.19
CA ASN A 380 -21.26 5.77 -6.31
C ASN A 380 -21.21 4.29 -6.74
N VAL A 381 -21.99 3.44 -6.07
CA VAL A 381 -22.14 2.03 -6.45
C VAL A 381 -23.62 1.65 -6.54
N GLY A 382 -23.95 0.67 -7.38
CA GLY A 382 -25.33 0.27 -7.66
C GLY A 382 -25.77 -0.98 -6.89
N ILE A 383 -27.06 -1.05 -6.60
CA ILE A 383 -27.80 -2.28 -6.28
C ILE A 383 -29.08 -2.35 -7.12
N THR A 384 -29.67 -3.54 -7.22
CA THR A 384 -31.02 -3.70 -7.79
C THR A 384 -32.01 -4.01 -6.67
N VAL A 385 -33.07 -3.21 -6.55
CA VAL A 385 -34.17 -3.43 -5.61
C VAL A 385 -35.44 -3.78 -6.37
N ARG A 386 -36.06 -4.89 -5.99
CA ARG A 386 -37.31 -5.38 -6.57
C ARG A 386 -38.51 -5.09 -5.68
#